data_AF-A0A292PUA2-F1
#
_entry.id   AF-A0A292PUA2-F1
#
_cell.length_a   1.000
_cell.length_b   1.000
_cell.length_c   1.000
_cell.angle_alpha   90.00
_cell.angle_beta   90.00
_cell.angle_gamma   90.00
#
_symmetry.space_group_name_H-M   'P 1'
#
loop_
_entity.id
_entity.type
_entity.pdbx_description
1 polymer ?
#
loop_
_entity_poly.entity_id
_entity_poly.type
_entity_poly.pdbx_seq_one_letter_code
_entity_poly.pdbx_strand_id
1 'polypeptide(L)' 'RTEALQLLLERADVDPNLADSDGQRPLVWAAEKGRTEVLQLLLERADLDPNLADNYGRTPLRWAISRGNTKAIQLLLER' A
#
# COMPACT_ATOMS: atom_id res chain seq x y z
N ARG A 1 3.30 14.23 4.14
CA ARG A 1 2.67 15.15 3.17
C ARG A 1 2.42 14.35 1.90
N THR A 2 1.15 14.15 1.52
CA THR A 2 0.71 13.23 0.46
C THR A 2 0.59 13.90 -0.92
N GLU A 3 0.75 15.22 -1.00
CA GLU A 3 0.63 16.03 -2.23
C GLU A 3 1.49 15.49 -3.39
N ALA A 4 2.75 15.12 -3.12
CA ALA A 4 3.64 14.55 -4.15
C ALA A 4 3.14 13.19 -4.67
N LEU A 5 2.52 12.37 -3.82
CA LEU A 5 1.94 11.09 -4.23
C LEU A 5 0.71 11.32 -5.11
N GLN A 6 -0.15 12.27 -4.76
CA GLN A 6 -1.33 12.62 -5.57
C GLN A 6 -0.91 13.05 -6.98
N LEU A 7 0.07 13.94 -7.08
CA LEU A 7 0.62 14.39 -8.37
C LEU A 7 1.22 13.24 -9.19
N LEU A 8 1.83 12.24 -8.55
CA LEU A 8 2.34 11.05 -9.23
C LEU A 8 1.21 10.13 -9.72
N LEU A 9 0.20 9.89 -8.89
CA LEU A 9 -0.92 9.00 -9.22
C LEU A 9 -1.85 9.54 -10.32
N GLU A 10 -1.85 10.86 -10.55
CA GLU A 10 -2.57 11.50 -11.67
C GLU A 10 -1.91 11.23 -13.03
N ARG A 11 -0.66 10.78 -13.06
CA ARG A 11 0.03 10.52 -14.32
C ARG A 11 -0.30 9.13 -14.86
N ALA A 12 -0.61 9.06 -16.15
CA ALA A 12 -0.94 7.81 -16.81
C ALA A 12 0.24 6.83 -16.96
N ASP A 13 1.49 7.31 -16.84
CA ASP A 13 2.71 6.50 -16.95
C ASP A 13 3.17 5.92 -15.60
N VAL A 14 2.47 6.20 -14.51
CA VAL A 14 2.79 5.69 -13.17
C VAL A 14 1.91 4.49 -12.84
N ASP A 15 2.54 3.33 -12.66
CA ASP A 15 1.89 2.13 -12.15
C ASP A 15 2.22 1.94 -10.65
N PRO A 16 1.24 2.14 -9.74
CA PRO A 16 1.44 1.97 -8.31
C PRO A 16 1.51 0.49 -7.87
N ASN A 17 1.35 -0.47 -8.78
CA ASN A 17 1.49 -1.89 -8.52
C ASN A 17 2.91 -2.42 -8.74
N LEU A 18 3.83 -1.58 -9.22
CA LEU A 18 5.21 -1.99 -9.42
C LEU A 18 5.85 -2.40 -8.09
N ALA A 19 6.48 -3.58 -8.13
CA ALA A 19 7.20 -4.13 -7.00
C ALA A 19 8.69 -3.77 -7.10
N ASP A 20 9.31 -3.52 -5.95
CA ASP A 20 10.76 -3.44 -5.84
C ASP A 20 11.42 -4.84 -5.88
N SER A 21 12.74 -4.89 -5.64
CA SER A 21 13.52 -6.13 -5.66
C SER A 21 13.07 -7.17 -4.61
N ASP A 22 12.41 -6.72 -3.54
CA ASP A 22 11.88 -7.60 -2.49
C ASP A 22 10.42 -8.02 -2.77
N GLY A 23 9.87 -7.65 -3.93
CA GLY A 23 8.47 -7.88 -4.25
C GLY A 23 7.53 -6.91 -3.52
N GLN A 24 8.07 -5.90 -2.82
CA GLN A 24 7.26 -4.96 -2.07
C GLN A 24 6.73 -3.86 -2.97
N ARG A 25 5.43 -3.60 -2.82
CA ARG A 25 4.70 -2.56 -3.56
C ARG A 25 4.50 -1.33 -2.67
N PRO A 26 4.20 -0.15 -3.25
CA PRO A 26 3.85 1.06 -2.48
C PRO A 26 2.85 0.81 -1.34
N LEU A 27 1.84 -0.05 -1.56
CA LEU A 27 0.86 -0.40 -0.54
C LEU A 27 1.47 -1.14 0.67
N VAL A 28 2.42 -2.05 0.43
CA VAL A 28 3.16 -2.77 1.49
C VAL A 28 3.90 -1.79 2.37
N TRP A 29 4.64 -0.85 1.76
CA TRP A 29 5.37 0.18 2.48
C TRP A 29 4.45 1.10 3.29
N ALA A 30 3.30 1.50 2.73
CA ALA A 30 2.31 2.31 3.43
C ALA A 30 1.74 1.58 4.66
N ALA A 31 1.42 0.29 4.50
CA ALA A 31 0.89 -0.56 5.56
C ALA A 31 1.92 -0.83 6.67
N GLU A 32 3.17 -1.13 6.30
CA GLU A 32 4.28 -1.36 7.22
C GLU A 32 4.62 -0.10 8.03
N LYS A 33 4.65 1.06 7.40
CA LYS A 33 5.00 2.33 8.06
C LYS A 33 3.81 3.03 8.73
N GLY A 34 2.61 2.45 8.65
CA GLY A 34 1.39 3.02 9.24
C GLY A 34 0.99 4.36 8.60
N ARG A 35 1.35 4.59 7.33
CA ARG A 35 1.05 5.82 6.59
C ARG A 35 -0.40 5.78 6.10
N THR A 36 -1.36 5.95 7.01
CA THR A 36 -2.79 5.76 6.74
C THR A 36 -3.33 6.61 5.60
N GLU A 37 -2.92 7.87 5.49
CA GLU A 37 -3.37 8.75 4.38
C GLU A 37 -2.86 8.26 3.02
N VAL A 38 -1.60 7.81 2.95
CA VAL A 38 -1.02 7.20 1.74
C VAL A 38 -1.73 5.90 1.40
N LEU A 39 -1.97 5.06 2.42
CA LEU A 39 -2.65 3.79 2.27
C LEU A 39 -4.07 3.98 1.71
N GLN A 40 -4.82 4.95 2.25
CA GLN A 40 -6.16 5.28 1.78
C GLN A 40 -6.16 5.75 0.31
N LEU A 41 -5.27 6.69 -0.05
CA LEU A 41 -5.14 7.16 -1.44
C LEU A 41 -4.82 6.03 -2.43
N LEU A 42 -4.01 5.05 -2.02
CA LEU A 42 -3.71 3.89 -2.85
C LEU A 42 -4.92 2.94 -2.96
N LEU A 43 -5.63 2.67 -1.86
CA LEU A 43 -6.78 1.77 -1.84
C LEU A 43 -8.01 2.32 -2.59
N GLU A 44 -8.11 3.63 -2.77
CA GLU A 44 -9.15 4.26 -3.61
C GLU A 44 -9.04 3.87 -5.10
N ARG A 45 -7.88 3.38 -5.53
CA ARG A 45 -7.68 2.90 -6.90
C ARG A 45 -8.34 1.55 -7.16
N ALA A 46 -9.06 1.44 -8.26
CA ALA A 46 -9.76 0.22 -8.65
C ALA A 46 -8.84 -0.85 -9.26
N ASP A 47 -7.69 -0.44 -9.81
CA ASP A 47 -6.69 -1.29 -10.46
C ASP A 47 -5.64 -1.85 -9.49
N LEU A 48 -5.81 -1.64 -8.19
CA LEU A 48 -4.89 -2.08 -7.15
C LEU A 48 -5.41 -3.35 -6.46
N ASP A 49 -4.57 -4.39 -6.39
CA ASP A 49 -4.87 -5.60 -5.60
C ASP A 49 -4.14 -5.52 -4.24
N PRO A 50 -4.88 -5.35 -3.12
CA PRO A 50 -4.29 -5.18 -1.81
C PRO A 50 -3.78 -6.48 -1.17
N ASN A 51 -4.01 -7.64 -1.81
CA ASN A 51 -3.65 -8.95 -1.26
C ASN A 51 -2.35 -9.51 -1.84
N LEU A 52 -1.69 -8.80 -2.75
CA LEU A 52 -0.47 -9.28 -3.37
C LEU A 52 0.67 -9.37 -2.35
N ALA A 53 1.27 -10.55 -2.30
CA ALA A 53 2.36 -10.87 -1.39
C ALA A 53 3.70 -10.44 -1.97
N ASP A 54 4.62 -10.05 -1.09
CA ASP A 54 6.02 -9.84 -1.42
C ASP A 54 6.76 -11.17 -1.63
N ASN A 55 8.07 -11.11 -1.95
CA ASN A 55 8.88 -12.31 -2.21
C ASN A 55 9.02 -13.23 -0.99
N TYR A 56 8.62 -12.77 0.20
CA TYR A 56 8.61 -13.53 1.43
C TYR A 56 7.21 -14.08 1.77
N GLY A 57 6.24 -13.97 0.87
CA GLY A 57 4.87 -14.42 1.08
C GLY A 57 4.07 -13.52 2.03
N ARG A 58 4.49 -12.27 2.27
CA ARG A 58 3.82 -11.36 3.21
C ARG A 58 2.97 -10.35 2.45
N THR A 59 1.70 -10.25 2.83
CA THR A 59 0.76 -9.25 2.31
C THR A 59 0.90 -7.91 3.04
N PRO A 60 0.38 -6.79 2.48
CA PRO A 60 0.26 -5.52 3.21
C PRO A 60 -0.38 -5.69 4.60
N LEU A 61 -1.43 -6.51 4.71
CA LEU A 61 -2.09 -6.80 5.98
C LEU A 61 -1.15 -7.50 6.97
N ARG A 62 -0.37 -8.49 6.53
CA ARG A 62 0.63 -9.16 7.38
C ARG A 62 1.67 -8.17 7.92
N TRP A 63 2.11 -7.24 7.09
CA TRP A 63 3.04 -6.18 7.50
C TRP A 63 2.42 -5.21 8.50
N ALA A 64 1.17 -4.76 8.28
CA ALA A 64 0.46 -3.91 9.22
C ALA A 64 0.28 -4.58 10.60
N ILE A 65 -0.06 -5.88 10.61
CA ILE A 65 -0.17 -6.70 11.83
C ILE A 65 1.18 -6.80 12.54
N SER A 66 2.25 -7.14 11.81
CA SER A 66 3.59 -7.29 12.40
C SER A 66 4.12 -6.01 13.03
N ARG A 67 3.64 -4.85 12.58
CA ARG A 67 4.04 -3.54 13.09
C ARG A 67 3.06 -2.95 14.11
N GLY A 68 1.92 -3.60 14.34
CA GLY A 68 0.88 -3.10 15.25
C GLY A 68 0.15 -1.86 14.74
N ASN A 69 0.12 -1.64 13.42
CA ASN A 69 -0.51 -0.47 12.81
C ASN A 69 -2.04 -0.62 12.73
N THR A 70 -2.74 -0.49 13.86
CA THR A 70 -4.19 -0.75 13.98
C THR A 70 -5.04 -0.05 12.93
N LYS A 71 -4.76 1.23 12.63
CA LYS A 71 -5.51 1.98 11.60
C LYS A 71 -5.27 1.42 10.19
N ALA A 72 -4.05 0.98 9.88
CA ALA A 72 -3.75 0.36 8.59
C ALA A 72 -4.42 -1.01 8.48
N ILE A 73 -4.48 -1.78 9.58
CA ILE A 73 -5.22 -3.05 9.64
C ILE A 73 -6.70 -2.80 9.34
N GLN A 74 -7.32 -1.81 9.98
CA GLN A 74 -8.73 -1.47 9.75
C GLN A 74 -8.99 -1.12 8.29
N LEU A 75 -8.21 -0.19 7.71
CA LEU A 75 -8.35 0.22 6.31
C LEU A 75 -8.19 -0.96 5.32
N LEU A 76 -7.26 -1.88 5.58
CA LEU A 76 -7.04 -3.04 4.72
C LEU A 76 -8.11 -4.13 4.87
N LEU A 77 -8.85 -4.18 5.98
CA LEU A 77 -9.96 -5.11 6.18
C LEU A 77 -11.29 -4.59 5.62
N GLU A 78 -11.41 -3.28 5.43
CA GLU A 78 -12.59 -2.63 4.85
C GLU A 78 -12.62 -2.68 3.31
N ARG A 79 -11.53 -3.16 2.68
CA ARG A 79 -11.34 -3.15 1.23
C ARG A 79 -11.43 -4.54 0.61
#